data_AF-A0A165MBT4-F1
#
_entry.id   AF-A0A165MBT4-F1
#
_cell.length_a   1.000
_cell.length_b   1.000
_cell.length_c   1.000
_cell.angle_alpha   90.00
_cell.angle_beta   90.00
_cell.angle_gamma   90.00
#
_symmetry.space_group_name_H-M   'P 1'
#
loop_
_entity.id
_entity.type
_entity.pdbx_description
1 polymer ?
#
loop_
_entity_poly.entity_id
_entity_poly.type
_entity_poly.pdbx_seq_one_letter_code
_entity_poly.pdbx_strand_id
1 'polypeptide(L)' 'PMHTSVPTGQMWLDELINGHEDRFHRSMGMRLHVFQVLSQELQLGSGLCDTKYVTADEPLAIFCY' A
#
# COMPACT_ATOMS: atom_id res chain seq x y z
N PRO A 1 9.92 9.59 -19.56
CA PRO A 1 9.18 8.48 -18.93
C PRO A 1 7.87 8.99 -18.32
N MET A 2 6.75 8.75 -18.99
CA MET A 2 5.43 9.20 -18.55
C MET A 2 4.90 8.27 -17.45
N HIS A 3 4.57 8.85 -16.30
CA HIS A 3 3.87 8.17 -15.22
C HIS A 3 2.41 8.00 -15.65
N THR A 4 2.05 6.82 -16.15
CA THR A 4 0.67 6.46 -16.55
C THR A 4 0.04 5.50 -15.55
N SER A 5 0.32 5.68 -14.25
CA SER A 5 -0.40 4.97 -13.19
C SER A 5 -1.72 5.72 -12.89
N VAL A 6 -2.79 4.95 -12.78
CA VAL A 6 -4.23 5.27 -12.88
C VAL A 6 -4.72 6.04 -11.61
N PRO A 7 -5.88 6.75 -11.59
CA PRO A 7 -6.14 7.94 -10.76
C PRO A 7 -6.61 7.68 -9.31
N THR A 8 -6.26 6.54 -8.70
CA THR A 8 -6.49 6.24 -7.27
C THR A 8 -5.25 5.58 -6.66
N GLY A 9 -4.93 5.89 -5.40
CA GLY A 9 -3.75 5.34 -4.73
C GLY A 9 -3.80 3.82 -4.60
N GLN A 10 -4.99 3.22 -4.59
CA GLN A 10 -5.16 1.76 -4.69
C GLN A 10 -4.57 1.17 -5.97
N MET A 11 -4.74 1.80 -7.14
CA MET A 11 -4.21 1.24 -8.39
C MET A 11 -2.68 1.34 -8.44
N TRP A 12 -2.12 2.42 -7.88
CA TRP A 12 -0.68 2.53 -7.68
C TRP A 12 -0.16 1.46 -6.71
N LEU A 13 -0.88 1.22 -5.60
CA LEU A 13 -0.56 0.17 -4.65
C LEU A 13 -0.57 -1.20 -5.33
N ASP A 14 -1.62 -1.51 -6.10
CA ASP A 14 -1.77 -2.77 -6.81
C ASP A 14 -0.63 -2.94 -7.83
N GLU A 15 -0.22 -1.89 -8.55
CA GLU A 15 0.96 -1.93 -9.43
C GLU A 15 2.26 -2.21 -8.64
N LEU A 16 2.37 -1.67 -7.43
CA LEU A 16 3.54 -1.86 -6.57
C LEU A 16 3.61 -3.29 -6.02
N ILE A 17 2.46 -3.82 -5.58
CA ILE A 17 2.29 -5.18 -5.04
C ILE A 17 2.50 -6.23 -6.13
N ASN A 18 1.92 -6.03 -7.32
CA ASN A 18 2.05 -6.94 -8.46
C ASN A 18 3.36 -6.73 -9.24
N GLY A 19 4.12 -5.69 -8.90
CA GLY A 19 5.44 -5.43 -9.46
C GLY A 19 6.52 -6.36 -8.91
N HIS A 20 7.78 -6.03 -9.21
CA HIS A 20 8.91 -6.73 -8.60
C HIS A 20 9.02 -6.42 -7.10
N GLU A 21 9.28 -7.43 -6.27
CA GLU A 21 9.48 -7.27 -4.82
C GLU A 21 10.54 -6.22 -4.47
N ASP A 22 11.60 -6.14 -5.28
CA ASP A 22 12.65 -5.13 -5.15
C ASP A 22 12.14 -3.70 -5.34
N ARG A 23 11.16 -3.50 -6.23
CA ARG A 23 10.52 -2.19 -6.46
C ARG A 23 9.70 -1.81 -5.23
N PHE A 24 8.91 -2.74 -4.69
CA PHE A 24 8.14 -2.52 -3.47
C PHE A 24 9.07 -2.15 -2.31
N HIS A 25 10.14 -2.90 -2.10
CA HIS A 25 11.12 -2.63 -1.04
C HIS A 25 11.81 -1.27 -1.20
N ARG A 26 12.15 -0.87 -2.43
CA ARG A 26 12.75 0.45 -2.70
C ARG A 26 11.78 1.60 -2.49
N SER A 27 10.50 1.40 -2.79
CA SER A 27 9.47 2.43 -2.66
C SER A 27 8.96 2.56 -1.23
N MET A 28 8.77 1.46 -0.51
CA MET A 28 8.13 1.43 0.81
C MET A 28 9.12 1.27 1.97
N GLY A 29 10.41 1.05 1.68
CA GLY A 29 11.45 0.80 2.68
C GLY A 29 11.30 -0.53 3.43
N MET A 30 10.35 -1.37 3.05
CA MET A 30 10.05 -2.66 3.70
C MET A 30 9.57 -3.70 2.69
N ARG A 31 9.61 -4.98 3.07
CA ARG A 31 9.08 -6.06 2.21
C ARG A 31 7.55 -6.09 2.24
N LEU A 32 6.93 -6.58 1.16
CA LEU A 32 5.48 -6.68 1.02
C LEU A 32 4.80 -7.39 2.20
N HIS A 33 5.36 -8.50 2.67
CA HIS A 33 4.78 -9.22 3.81
C HIS A 33 4.80 -8.40 5.11
N VAL A 34 5.80 -7.52 5.30
CA VAL A 34 5.89 -6.64 6.48
C VAL A 34 4.80 -5.58 6.41
N PHE A 35 4.58 -5.01 5.23
CA PHE A 35 3.49 -4.06 4.98
C PHE A 35 2.12 -4.69 5.25
N GLN A 36 1.89 -5.93 4.80
CA GLN A 36 0.64 -6.65 5.04
C GLN A 36 0.39 -6.92 6.53
N VAL A 37 1.41 -7.35 7.27
CA VAL A 37 1.30 -7.57 8.73
C VAL A 37 1.05 -6.23 9.44
N LEU A 38 1.76 -5.16 9.06
CA LEU A 38 1.53 -3.83 9.62
C LEU A 38 0.09 -3.35 9.39
N SER A 39 -0.43 -3.55 8.18
CA SER A 39 -1.84 -3.22 7.87
C SER A 39 -2.79 -4.01 8.77
N GLN A 40 -2.62 -5.33 8.88
CA GLN A 40 -3.46 -6.17 9.74
C GLN A 40 -3.42 -5.73 11.21
N GLU A 41 -2.24 -5.45 11.76
CA GLU A 41 -2.09 -4.99 13.14
C GLU A 41 -2.77 -3.63 13.38
N LEU A 42 -2.70 -2.71 12.40
CA LEU A 42 -3.40 -1.42 12.50
C LEU A 42 -4.92 -1.59 12.39
N GLN A 43 -5.39 -2.46 11.49
CA GLN A 43 -6.82 -2.74 11.38
C GLN A 43 -7.38 -3.35 12.67
N LEU A 44 -6.64 -4.28 13.28
CA LEU A 44 -7.05 -4.96 14.51
C LEU A 44 -6.86 -4.10 15.78
N GLY A 45 -5.79 -3.30 15.83
CA GLY A 45 -5.34 -2.61 17.06
C GLY A 45 -5.70 -1.13 17.15
N SER A 46 -5.85 -0.42 16.02
CA SER A 46 -6.14 1.03 16.01
C SER A 46 -7.52 1.38 15.44
N GLY A 47 -8.26 0.39 14.93
CA GLY A 47 -9.57 0.59 14.30
C GLY A 47 -9.46 1.22 12.91
N LEU A 48 -8.31 1.07 12.25
CA LEU A 48 -8.15 1.44 10.85
C LEU A 48 -9.04 0.52 10.01
N CYS A 49 -10.20 1.00 9.59
CA CYS A 49 -11.13 0.18 8.81
C CYS A 49 -11.13 0.64 7.35
N ASP A 50 -11.34 -0.32 6.46
CA ASP A 50 -11.72 -0.01 5.09
C ASP A 50 -12.96 0.89 5.10
N THR A 51 -12.92 1.93 4.27
CA THR A 51 -14.08 2.77 4.01
C THR A 51 -14.84 2.25 2.80
N LYS A 52 -16.01 2.83 2.51
CA LYS A 52 -16.80 2.47 1.32
C LYS A 52 -16.06 2.61 -0.02
N TYR A 53 -14.96 3.38 -0.05
CA TYR A 53 -14.27 3.76 -1.29
C TYR A 53 -12.74 3.63 -1.25
N VAL A 54 -12.14 3.41 -0.08
CA VAL A 54 -10.68 3.40 0.12
C VAL A 54 -10.35 2.29 1.12
N THR A 55 -9.44 1.39 0.73
CA THR A 55 -8.90 0.37 1.65
C THR A 55 -8.01 1.05 2.69
N ALA A 56 -7.85 0.44 3.86
CA ALA A 56 -6.88 0.87 4.86
C ALA A 56 -5.43 0.88 4.33
N ASP A 57 -5.16 0.10 3.27
CA ASP A 57 -3.83 -0.06 2.67
C ASP A 57 -3.38 1.17 1.88
N GLU A 58 -4.29 1.84 1.18
CA GLU A 58 -3.96 3.05 0.40
C GLU A 58 -3.38 4.20 1.25
N PRO A 59 -4.03 4.67 2.33
CA PRO A 59 -3.48 5.72 3.19
C PRO A 59 -2.24 5.24 3.95
N LEU A 60 -2.16 3.96 4.32
CA LEU A 60 -0.97 3.39 4.93
C LEU A 60 0.22 3.41 3.97
N ALA A 61 -0.01 3.11 2.70
CA ALA A 61 1.05 3.13 1.71
C ALA A 61 1.49 4.53 1.31
N ILE A 62 0.57 5.50 1.26
CA ILE A 62 0.92 6.92 1.13
C ILE A 62 1.78 7.38 2.31
N PHE A 63 1.51 6.88 3.52
CA PHE A 63 2.33 7.20 4.69
C PHE A 63 3.74 6.59 4.62
N CYS A 64 3.89 5.41 4.01
CA CYS A 64 5.18 4.71 3.92
C CYS A 64 6.05 5.11 2.71
N TYR A 65 5.46 5.74 1.69
CA TYR A 65 6.15 6.24 0.49
C TYR A 65 6.87 7.57 0.75
#